data_AF-A0A1A8AVN1-F1
#
_entry.id   AF-A0A1A8AVN1-F1
#
_cell.length_a   1.000
_cell.length_b   1.000
_cell.length_c   1.000
_cell.angle_alpha   90.00
_cell.angle_beta   90.00
_cell.angle_gamma   90.00
#
_symmetry.space_group_name_H-M   'P 1'
#
loop_
_entity.id
_entity.type
_entity.pdbx_description
1 polymer ?
#
loop_
_entity_poly.entity_id
_entity_poly.type
_entity_poly.pdbx_seq_one_letter_code
_entity_poly.pdbx_strand_id
1 'polypeptide(L)'
;VGLLMAVFSAKGTWYGWLLAPNLFMSMLCPIVSSALSSVVSRWDLPVFTLPFNILVCSHIAATGSTHPYFPVVDIQPKLHLHQNNSFENLSLPQLFLSVPVGVGQVFGCDSPWTAGLILLALLLCSPTICFHAILGSAAGMCVGLVLAAPHMDVYSGMWGYNSVLSCIAVGGVFYALTWQTHVLALICAFFCAYMTSAISKLMSVNLLFRGPI
;
A
#
# COMPACT_ATOMS: atom_id res chain seq x y z
N VAL A 1 7.42 -7.18 -6.00
CA VAL A 1 6.63 -8.40 -6.32
C VAL A 1 6.82 -9.45 -5.23
N GLY A 2 8.04 -9.97 -5.05
CA GLY A 2 8.26 -11.11 -4.15
C GLY A 2 7.89 -10.94 -2.69
N LEU A 3 8.11 -9.76 -2.12
CA LEU A 3 7.73 -9.53 -0.73
C LEU A 3 6.21 -9.65 -0.51
N LEU A 4 5.39 -9.00 -1.35
CA LEU A 4 3.94 -9.10 -1.23
C LEU A 4 3.40 -10.49 -1.60
N MET A 5 4.03 -11.20 -2.54
CA MET A 5 3.66 -12.60 -2.80
C MET A 5 3.85 -13.48 -1.56
N ALA A 6 4.90 -13.23 -0.77
CA ALA A 6 5.10 -13.90 0.50
C ALA A 6 4.07 -13.47 1.56
N VAL A 7 3.79 -12.17 1.68
CA VAL A 7 2.79 -11.63 2.63
C VAL A 7 1.40 -12.19 2.35
N PHE A 8 1.01 -12.32 1.09
CA PHE A 8 -0.30 -12.84 0.70
C PHE A 8 -0.38 -14.37 0.64
N SER A 9 0.69 -15.11 0.88
CA SER A 9 0.67 -16.58 0.86
C SER A 9 0.03 -17.16 2.12
N ALA A 10 -1.00 -17.99 1.97
CA ALA A 10 -1.63 -18.69 3.09
C ALA A 10 -0.78 -19.86 3.64
N LYS A 11 0.31 -20.25 2.95
CA LYS A 11 1.24 -21.32 3.40
C LYS A 11 2.21 -20.86 4.50
N GLY A 12 2.22 -19.57 4.85
CA GLY A 12 3.06 -19.02 5.91
C GLY A 12 4.54 -18.91 5.54
N THR A 13 5.39 -18.83 6.56
CA THR A 13 6.84 -18.61 6.41
C THR A 13 7.56 -19.84 5.83
N TRP A 14 8.64 -19.62 5.08
CA TRP A 14 9.53 -20.68 4.57
C TRP A 14 8.90 -21.69 3.59
N TYR A 15 7.82 -21.31 2.90
CA TYR A 15 7.28 -22.11 1.80
C TYR A 15 8.16 -21.99 0.54
N GLY A 16 9.19 -22.86 0.43
CA GLY A 16 10.20 -22.79 -0.63
C GLY A 16 9.66 -22.85 -2.06
N TRP A 17 8.53 -23.55 -2.29
CA TRP A 17 7.88 -23.61 -3.61
C TRP A 17 7.40 -22.25 -4.11
N LEU A 18 7.15 -21.28 -3.22
CA LEU A 18 6.77 -19.92 -3.60
C LEU A 18 7.86 -19.18 -4.39
N LEU A 19 9.11 -19.64 -4.31
CA LEU A 19 10.22 -19.07 -5.09
C LEU A 19 9.97 -19.16 -6.60
N ALA A 20 9.38 -20.26 -7.09
CA ALA A 20 9.15 -20.46 -8.51
C ALA A 20 8.20 -19.41 -9.13
N PRO A 21 6.95 -19.23 -8.64
CA PRO A 21 6.07 -18.18 -9.17
C PRO A 21 6.60 -16.78 -8.88
N ASN A 22 7.33 -16.57 -7.77
CA ASN A 22 7.93 -15.28 -7.45
C ASN A 22 9.03 -14.88 -8.45
N LEU A 23 9.93 -15.81 -8.79
CA LEU A 23 10.96 -15.59 -9.82
C LEU A 23 10.31 -15.28 -11.17
N PHE A 24 9.31 -16.07 -11.57
CA PHE A 24 8.58 -15.87 -12.81
C PHE A 24 7.92 -14.48 -12.88
N MET A 25 7.14 -14.09 -11.86
CA MET A 25 6.50 -12.78 -11.82
C MET A 25 7.52 -11.64 -11.77
N SER A 26 8.67 -11.84 -11.11
CA SER A 26 9.75 -10.85 -11.09
C SER A 26 10.40 -10.67 -12.47
N MET A 27 10.56 -11.76 -13.25
CA MET A 27 11.05 -11.70 -14.63
C MET A 27 10.08 -11.00 -15.58
N LEU A 28 8.77 -11.05 -15.32
CA LEU A 28 7.77 -10.32 -16.09
C LEU A 28 7.77 -8.81 -15.79
N CYS A 29 8.31 -8.37 -14.65
CA CYS A 29 8.26 -6.97 -14.24
C CYS A 29 8.92 -6.02 -15.27
N PRO A 30 10.14 -6.25 -15.77
CA PRO A 30 10.73 -5.42 -16.82
C PRO A 30 9.92 -5.40 -18.13
N ILE A 31 9.28 -6.51 -18.48
CA ILE A 31 8.47 -6.63 -19.71
C ILE A 31 7.24 -5.72 -19.61
N VAL A 32 6.48 -5.83 -18.50
CA VAL A 32 5.31 -4.99 -18.25
C VAL A 32 5.72 -3.52 -18.10
N SER A 33 6.84 -3.24 -17.43
CA SER A 33 7.39 -1.89 -17.34
C SER A 33 7.68 -1.28 -18.71
N SER A 34 8.33 -2.04 -19.61
CA SER A 34 8.65 -1.59 -20.96
C SER A 34 7.38 -1.31 -21.78
N ALA A 35 6.41 -2.22 -21.72
CA ALA A 35 5.13 -2.06 -22.40
C ALA A 35 4.38 -0.81 -21.91
N LEU A 36 4.26 -0.63 -20.59
CA LEU A 36 3.64 0.56 -20.02
C LEU A 36 4.41 1.84 -20.36
N SER A 37 5.74 1.79 -20.30
CA SER A 37 6.59 2.92 -20.62
C SER A 37 6.38 3.37 -22.07
N SER A 38 6.16 2.46 -23.02
CA SER A 38 5.92 2.81 -24.43
C SER A 38 4.64 3.64 -24.66
N VAL A 39 3.69 3.56 -23.73
CA VAL A 39 2.43 4.30 -23.75
C VAL A 39 2.56 5.57 -22.93
N VAL A 40 3.01 5.45 -21.68
CA VAL A 40 3.02 6.52 -20.69
C VAL A 40 4.10 7.57 -20.98
N SER A 41 5.21 7.19 -21.63
CA SER A 41 6.25 8.14 -22.02
C SER A 41 5.78 9.18 -23.04
N ARG A 42 4.68 8.93 -23.75
CA ARG A 42 4.09 9.93 -24.67
C ARG A 42 3.59 11.19 -23.94
N TRP A 43 3.37 11.10 -22.63
CA TRP A 43 2.96 12.20 -21.77
C TRP A 43 4.05 12.60 -20.76
N ASP A 44 5.31 12.15 -20.95
CA ASP A 44 6.42 12.37 -20.01
C ASP A 44 6.14 11.92 -18.56
N LEU A 45 5.27 10.91 -18.41
CA LEU A 45 4.90 10.37 -17.11
C LEU A 45 5.72 9.12 -16.76
N PRO A 46 5.99 8.88 -15.45
CA PRO A 46 6.62 7.65 -14.99
C PRO A 46 5.60 6.50 -14.88
N VAL A 47 6.07 5.26 -14.99
CA VAL A 47 5.23 4.05 -14.82
C VAL A 47 4.91 3.70 -13.36
N PHE A 48 5.58 4.37 -12.41
CA PHE A 48 5.47 4.12 -10.96
C PHE A 48 5.52 2.62 -10.61
N THR A 49 4.64 2.18 -9.72
CA THR A 49 4.50 0.78 -9.27
C THR A 49 3.41 0.03 -10.02
N LEU A 50 2.93 0.55 -11.17
CA LEU A 50 1.91 -0.13 -11.99
C LEU A 50 2.32 -1.54 -12.44
N PRO A 51 3.56 -1.80 -12.91
CA PRO A 51 3.98 -3.15 -13.29
C PRO A 51 3.84 -4.14 -12.13
N PHE A 52 4.24 -3.70 -10.93
CA PHE A 52 4.13 -4.48 -9.71
C PHE A 52 2.67 -4.76 -9.33
N ASN A 53 1.79 -3.76 -9.34
CA ASN A 53 0.38 -3.93 -9.02
C ASN A 53 -0.33 -4.86 -10.01
N ILE A 54 -0.07 -4.71 -11.31
CA ILE A 54 -0.64 -5.59 -12.35
C ILE A 54 -0.23 -7.04 -12.10
N LEU A 55 1.05 -7.29 -11.84
CA LEU A 55 1.58 -8.66 -11.65
C LEU A 55 1.16 -9.31 -10.34
N VAL A 56 1.10 -8.55 -9.24
CA VAL A 56 0.62 -9.09 -7.96
C VAL A 56 -0.88 -9.34 -8.02
N CYS A 57 -1.67 -8.41 -8.57
CA CYS A 57 -3.11 -8.61 -8.74
C CYS A 57 -3.43 -9.77 -9.68
N SER A 58 -2.69 -9.92 -10.79
CA SER A 58 -2.87 -11.05 -11.70
C SER A 58 -2.51 -12.38 -11.04
N HIS A 59 -1.44 -12.42 -10.24
CA HIS A 59 -1.09 -13.61 -9.46
C HIS A 59 -2.19 -13.98 -8.46
N ILE A 60 -2.63 -13.02 -7.64
CA ILE A 60 -3.69 -13.24 -6.64
C ILE A 60 -4.99 -13.69 -7.31
N ALA A 61 -5.35 -13.09 -8.46
CA ALA A 61 -6.54 -13.46 -9.21
C ALA A 61 -6.44 -14.85 -9.87
N ALA A 62 -5.23 -15.29 -10.22
CA ALA A 62 -4.99 -16.59 -10.84
C ALA A 62 -4.96 -17.74 -9.82
N THR A 63 -4.41 -17.50 -8.63
CA THR A 63 -4.34 -18.52 -7.57
C THR A 63 -5.57 -18.49 -6.66
N GLY A 64 -5.93 -17.33 -6.11
CA GLY A 64 -7.01 -17.24 -5.13
C GLY A 64 -6.75 -18.07 -3.87
N SER A 65 -7.78 -18.20 -3.02
CA SER A 65 -7.67 -18.89 -1.72
C SER A 65 -7.74 -20.42 -1.81
N THR A 66 -8.33 -20.97 -2.88
CA THR A 66 -8.60 -22.41 -3.02
C THR A 66 -7.54 -23.18 -3.82
N HIS A 67 -6.53 -22.50 -4.38
CA HIS A 67 -5.52 -23.18 -5.20
C HIS A 67 -4.65 -24.15 -4.37
N PRO A 68 -4.46 -25.41 -4.82
CA PRO A 68 -3.83 -26.45 -4.02
C PRO A 68 -2.37 -26.15 -3.61
N TYR A 69 -1.58 -25.58 -4.54
CA TYR A 69 -0.16 -25.31 -4.32
C TYR A 69 0.16 -23.90 -3.81
N PHE A 70 -0.53 -22.86 -4.27
CA PHE A 70 -0.21 -21.47 -3.97
C PHE A 70 -1.45 -20.70 -3.46
N PRO A 71 -2.10 -21.16 -2.37
CA PRO A 71 -3.29 -20.47 -1.85
C PRO A 71 -2.91 -19.10 -1.28
N VAL A 72 -3.72 -18.10 -1.58
CA VAL A 72 -3.62 -16.75 -1.06
C VAL A 72 -4.49 -16.59 0.20
N VAL A 73 -4.08 -15.72 1.12
CA VAL A 73 -4.86 -15.37 2.31
C VAL A 73 -6.26 -14.93 1.90
N ASP A 74 -7.28 -15.44 2.58
CA ASP A 74 -8.67 -15.18 2.22
C ASP A 74 -9.04 -13.73 2.55
N ILE A 75 -9.33 -12.94 1.51
CA ILE A 75 -9.69 -11.53 1.62
C ILE A 75 -11.21 -11.44 1.66
N GLN A 76 -11.78 -11.69 2.84
CA GLN A 76 -13.21 -11.54 3.06
C GLN A 76 -13.59 -10.07 3.23
N PRO A 77 -14.74 -9.61 2.69
CA PRO A 77 -15.26 -8.29 3.04
C PRO A 77 -15.53 -8.29 4.55
N LYS A 78 -14.93 -7.35 5.27
CA LYS A 78 -15.25 -7.15 6.68
C LYS A 78 -16.71 -6.67 6.75
N LEU A 79 -17.64 -7.56 7.09
CA LEU A 79 -19.01 -7.19 7.36
C LEU A 79 -19.00 -6.31 8.63
N HIS A 80 -19.15 -5.00 8.43
CA HIS A 80 -19.09 -4.00 9.51
C HIS A 80 -20.35 -4.08 10.39
N LEU A 81 -20.45 -5.12 11.23
CA LEU A 81 -21.36 -5.13 12.35
C LEU A 81 -20.77 -4.20 13.42
N HIS A 82 -21.48 -3.11 13.73
CA HIS A 82 -21.20 -2.09 14.74
C HIS A 82 -19.93 -2.33 15.59
N GLN A 83 -18.77 -2.03 15.01
CA GLN A 83 -17.54 -1.96 15.80
C GLN A 83 -17.60 -0.65 16.57
N ASN A 84 -17.44 -0.72 17.89
CA ASN A 84 -17.51 0.44 18.78
C ASN A 84 -16.28 1.35 18.56
N ASN A 85 -16.24 2.04 17.42
CA ASN A 85 -15.21 2.99 17.00
C ASN A 85 -15.42 4.35 17.69
N SER A 86 -15.82 4.34 18.97
CA SER A 86 -15.93 5.56 19.73
C SER A 86 -14.54 6.17 19.94
N PHE A 87 -14.45 7.48 19.81
CA PHE A 87 -13.21 8.23 20.04
C PHE A 87 -12.64 8.00 21.46
N GLU A 88 -13.48 7.58 22.41
CA GLU A 88 -13.09 7.25 23.78
C GLU A 88 -12.15 6.03 23.87
N ASN A 89 -12.20 5.12 22.90
CA ASN A 89 -11.34 3.94 22.83
C ASN A 89 -10.09 4.16 21.97
N LEU A 90 -9.78 5.41 21.58
CA LEU A 90 -8.64 5.72 20.73
C LEU A 90 -7.36 5.84 21.55
N SER A 91 -6.42 4.91 21.35
CA SER A 91 -5.11 5.01 21.99
C SER A 91 -4.19 5.94 21.20
N LEU A 92 -3.93 7.12 21.76
CA LEU A 92 -3.01 8.11 21.18
C LEU A 92 -1.61 7.55 20.87
N PRO A 93 -0.98 6.72 21.73
CA PRO A 93 0.34 6.17 21.43
C PRO A 93 0.36 5.30 20.16
N GLN A 94 -0.67 4.48 19.95
CA GLN A 94 -0.79 3.65 18.74
C GLN A 94 -1.08 4.52 17.51
N LEU A 95 -1.82 5.61 17.68
CA LEU A 95 -2.03 6.59 16.63
C LEU A 95 -0.70 7.22 16.18
N PHE A 96 0.13 7.68 17.11
CA PHE A 96 1.45 8.22 16.78
C PHE A 96 2.37 7.18 16.12
N LEU A 97 2.35 5.93 16.59
CA LEU A 97 3.10 4.83 15.98
C LEU A 97 2.57 4.43 14.59
N SER A 98 1.31 4.70 14.28
CA SER A 98 0.75 4.40 12.96
C SER A 98 1.40 5.21 11.84
N VAL A 99 1.93 6.40 12.14
CA VAL A 99 2.61 7.28 11.16
C VAL A 99 3.89 6.64 10.61
N PRO A 100 4.90 6.26 11.43
CA PRO A 100 6.05 5.53 10.91
C PRO A 100 5.66 4.17 10.33
N VAL A 101 4.75 3.43 10.97
CA VAL A 101 4.30 2.12 10.46
C VAL A 101 3.66 2.24 9.07
N GLY A 102 2.91 3.31 8.79
CA GLY A 102 2.38 3.58 7.45
C GLY A 102 3.46 3.78 6.38
N VAL A 103 4.64 4.27 6.74
CA VAL A 103 5.82 4.29 5.85
C VAL A 103 6.38 2.88 5.66
N GLY A 104 6.42 2.07 6.71
CA GLY A 104 6.80 0.65 6.62
C GLY A 104 5.89 -0.17 5.71
N GLN A 105 4.58 0.13 5.72
CA GLN A 105 3.58 -0.53 4.89
C GLN A 105 3.75 -0.30 3.39
N VAL A 106 4.56 0.68 2.95
CA VAL A 106 4.97 0.80 1.54
C VAL A 106 5.66 -0.50 1.07
N PHE A 107 6.36 -1.16 1.97
CA PHE A 107 6.94 -2.48 1.77
C PHE A 107 6.16 -3.57 2.51
N GLY A 108 4.88 -3.39 2.84
CA GLY A 108 4.09 -4.41 3.54
C GLY A 108 4.66 -4.85 4.91
N CYS A 109 5.36 -3.94 5.60
CA CYS A 109 5.96 -4.19 6.91
C CYS A 109 5.20 -3.41 7.99
N ASP A 110 4.66 -4.10 8.99
CA ASP A 110 3.88 -3.54 10.10
C ASP A 110 4.72 -3.26 11.36
N SER A 111 5.95 -3.76 11.43
CA SER A 111 6.86 -3.55 12.56
C SER A 111 7.35 -2.08 12.65
N PRO A 112 7.15 -1.39 13.80
CA PRO A 112 7.64 -0.03 14.01
C PRO A 112 9.16 0.11 13.86
N TRP A 113 9.92 -0.93 14.20
CA TRP A 113 11.38 -0.95 14.07
C TRP A 113 11.81 -0.93 12.61
N THR A 114 11.19 -1.76 11.77
CA THR A 114 11.45 -1.80 10.33
C THR A 114 11.06 -0.48 9.67
N ALA A 115 9.90 0.08 10.05
CA ALA A 115 9.50 1.41 9.63
C ALA A 115 10.51 2.50 10.01
N GLY A 116 11.09 2.45 11.23
CA GLY A 116 12.15 3.35 11.66
C GLY A 116 13.40 3.26 10.81
N LEU A 117 13.82 2.05 10.43
CA LEU A 117 14.96 1.84 9.52
C LEU A 117 14.68 2.40 8.12
N ILE A 118 13.47 2.22 7.60
CA ILE A 118 13.06 2.79 6.30
C ILE A 118 13.08 4.32 6.37
N LEU A 119 12.54 4.92 7.43
CA LEU A 119 12.57 6.36 7.64
C LEU A 119 14.00 6.90 7.76
N LEU A 120 14.89 6.18 8.45
CA LEU A 120 16.31 6.53 8.52
C LEU A 120 16.95 6.49 7.13
N ALA A 121 16.69 5.45 6.34
CA ALA A 121 17.17 5.37 4.96
C ALA A 121 16.66 6.53 4.08
N LEU A 122 15.37 6.88 4.21
CA LEU A 122 14.80 8.05 3.53
C LEU A 122 15.46 9.35 3.98
N LEU A 123 15.68 9.53 5.29
CA LEU A 123 16.31 10.72 5.86
C LEU A 123 17.74 10.91 5.35
N LEU A 124 18.52 9.81 5.30
CA LEU A 124 19.88 9.81 4.78
C LEU A 124 19.94 10.10 3.27
N CYS A 125 18.95 9.63 2.51
CA CYS A 125 18.86 9.90 1.08
C CYS A 125 18.43 11.34 0.80
N SER A 126 17.35 11.79 1.44
CA SER A 126 16.84 13.15 1.32
C SER A 126 15.89 13.49 2.48
N PRO A 127 16.25 14.48 3.33
CA PRO A 127 15.37 14.94 4.40
C PRO A 127 14.01 15.45 3.90
N THR A 128 13.94 16.02 2.70
CA THR A 128 12.67 16.51 2.12
C THR A 128 11.73 15.38 1.74
N ILE A 129 12.27 14.26 1.22
CA ILE A 129 11.50 13.06 0.92
C ILE A 129 11.00 12.42 2.22
N CYS A 130 11.88 12.28 3.22
CA CYS A 130 11.50 11.75 4.53
C CYS A 130 10.38 12.57 5.19
N PHE A 131 10.49 13.90 5.12
CA PHE A 131 9.44 14.80 5.61
C PHE A 131 8.08 14.58 4.92
N HIS A 132 8.05 14.50 3.59
CA HIS A 132 6.81 14.24 2.85
C HIS A 132 6.27 12.82 3.07
N ALA A 133 7.15 11.85 3.34
CA ALA A 133 6.74 10.50 3.72
C ALA A 133 5.94 10.52 5.02
N ILE A 134 6.45 11.20 6.05
CA ILE A 134 5.78 11.35 7.35
C ILE A 134 4.45 12.10 7.18
N LEU A 135 4.44 13.21 6.43
CA LEU A 135 3.21 13.97 6.17
C LEU A 135 2.16 13.16 5.41
N GLY A 136 2.57 12.41 4.38
CA GLY A 136 1.66 11.56 3.62
C GLY A 136 1.04 10.46 4.48
N SER A 137 1.85 9.81 5.31
CA SER A 137 1.36 8.79 6.26
C SER A 137 0.37 9.38 7.26
N ALA A 138 0.69 10.56 7.83
CA ALA A 138 -0.19 11.26 8.76
C ALA A 138 -1.51 11.70 8.10
N ALA A 139 -1.48 12.19 6.86
CA ALA A 139 -2.68 12.53 6.10
C ALA A 139 -3.57 11.28 5.89
N GLY A 140 -2.98 10.15 5.53
CA GLY A 140 -3.69 8.89 5.37
C GLY A 140 -4.36 8.40 6.67
N MET A 141 -3.63 8.44 7.78
CA MET A 141 -4.16 8.17 9.12
C MET A 141 -5.37 9.07 9.45
N CYS A 142 -5.27 10.38 9.20
CA CYS A 142 -6.39 11.31 9.41
C CYS A 142 -7.62 10.96 8.58
N VAL A 143 -7.45 10.61 7.29
CA VAL A 143 -8.58 10.17 6.45
C VAL A 143 -9.21 8.90 6.98
N GLY A 144 -8.40 7.94 7.45
CA GLY A 144 -8.91 6.72 8.09
C GLY A 144 -9.81 7.01 9.29
N LEU A 145 -9.40 7.96 10.15
CA LEU A 145 -10.23 8.40 11.27
C LEU A 145 -11.52 9.10 10.80
N VAL A 146 -11.43 10.00 9.83
CA VAL A 146 -12.60 10.74 9.29
C VAL A 146 -13.62 9.80 8.66
N LEU A 147 -13.17 8.73 7.99
CA LEU A 147 -14.03 7.71 7.41
C LEU A 147 -14.45 6.61 8.41
N ALA A 148 -14.21 6.82 9.70
CA ALA A 148 -14.54 5.89 10.79
C ALA A 148 -14.02 4.46 10.54
N ALA A 149 -12.81 4.36 9.99
CA ALA A 149 -12.16 3.07 9.77
C ALA A 149 -11.90 2.34 11.08
N PRO A 150 -11.89 0.99 11.09
CA PRO A 150 -11.52 0.23 12.28
C PRO A 150 -10.15 0.68 12.81
N HIS A 151 -10.05 0.96 14.11
CA HIS A 151 -8.82 1.50 14.70
C HIS A 151 -7.59 0.62 14.40
N MET A 152 -7.75 -0.71 14.38
CA MET A 152 -6.68 -1.65 14.02
C MET A 152 -6.15 -1.49 12.59
N ASP A 153 -7.01 -1.10 11.64
CA ASP A 153 -6.58 -0.84 10.26
C ASP A 153 -5.80 0.48 10.17
N VAL A 154 -6.16 1.46 11.01
CA VAL A 154 -5.40 2.71 11.13
C VAL A 154 -4.05 2.44 11.81
N TYR A 155 -4.03 1.73 12.94
CA TYR A 155 -2.81 1.44 13.71
C TYR A 155 -1.80 0.58 12.97
N SER A 156 -2.26 -0.34 12.12
CA SER A 156 -1.39 -1.13 11.25
C SER A 156 -0.79 -0.32 10.10
N GLY A 157 -1.13 0.97 9.93
CA GLY A 157 -0.57 1.84 8.89
C GLY A 157 -1.16 1.62 7.49
N MET A 158 -2.19 0.77 7.35
CA MET A 158 -2.81 0.43 6.06
C MET A 158 -3.44 1.64 5.36
N TRP A 159 -3.82 2.68 6.10
CA TRP A 159 -4.35 3.93 5.55
C TRP A 159 -3.26 4.91 5.10
N GLY A 160 -2.00 4.69 5.48
CA GLY A 160 -0.90 5.62 5.25
C GLY A 160 -0.11 5.36 3.96
N TYR A 161 0.13 4.11 3.58
CA TYR A 161 1.19 3.77 2.61
C TYR A 161 0.99 4.35 1.19
N ASN A 162 -0.24 4.35 0.66
CA ASN A 162 -0.50 4.98 -0.65
C ASN A 162 -0.36 6.51 -0.59
N SER A 163 -0.77 7.09 0.54
CA SER A 163 -0.64 8.52 0.84
C SER A 163 0.82 8.94 0.99
N VAL A 164 1.68 8.08 1.55
CA VAL A 164 3.15 8.25 1.59
C VAL A 164 3.70 8.37 0.16
N LEU A 165 3.40 7.40 -0.70
CA LEU A 165 3.94 7.35 -2.07
C LEU A 165 3.49 8.56 -2.91
N SER A 166 2.22 8.94 -2.83
CA SER A 166 1.70 10.11 -3.55
C SER A 166 2.28 11.42 -3.03
N CYS A 167 2.39 11.58 -1.70
CA CYS A 167 2.97 12.77 -1.10
C CYS A 167 4.46 12.93 -1.46
N ILE A 168 5.25 11.85 -1.45
CA ILE A 168 6.66 11.88 -1.89
C ILE A 168 6.76 12.22 -3.38
N ALA A 169 5.92 11.61 -4.23
CA ALA A 169 5.98 11.81 -5.67
C ALA A 169 5.77 13.29 -6.05
N VAL A 170 4.76 13.94 -5.45
CA VAL A 170 4.44 15.35 -5.72
C VAL A 170 5.32 16.31 -4.89
N GLY A 171 5.68 15.93 -3.67
CA GLY A 171 6.40 16.76 -2.70
C GLY A 171 7.91 16.90 -2.91
N GLY A 172 8.39 16.77 -4.15
CA GLY A 172 9.80 17.04 -4.49
C GLY A 172 10.48 16.04 -5.42
N VAL A 173 9.85 14.93 -5.79
CA VAL A 173 10.44 13.96 -6.74
C VAL A 173 10.09 14.30 -8.18
N PHE A 174 8.80 14.43 -8.51
CA PHE A 174 8.33 14.71 -9.88
C PHE A 174 7.93 16.17 -10.11
N TYR A 175 7.81 16.96 -9.02
CA TYR A 175 7.55 18.39 -9.09
C TYR A 175 8.62 19.14 -8.30
N ALA A 176 9.02 20.31 -8.80
CA ALA A 176 9.87 21.21 -8.04
C ALA A 176 9.14 21.66 -6.76
N LEU A 177 9.85 21.60 -5.63
CA LEU A 177 9.26 21.93 -4.34
C LEU A 177 9.08 23.45 -4.21
N THR A 178 7.82 23.86 -4.22
CA THR A 178 7.35 25.22 -3.95
C THR A 178 6.21 25.13 -2.94
N TRP A 179 5.78 26.26 -2.39
CA TRP A 179 4.63 26.27 -1.48
C TRP A 179 3.36 25.69 -2.14
N GLN A 180 3.16 25.98 -3.42
CA GLN A 180 2.02 25.50 -4.20
C GLN A 180 2.07 23.98 -4.38
N THR A 181 3.22 23.41 -4.73
CA THR A 181 3.35 21.96 -4.92
C THR A 181 3.35 21.20 -3.60
N HIS A 182 3.79 21.82 -2.51
CA HIS A 182 3.63 21.27 -1.16
C HIS A 182 2.14 21.11 -0.79
N VAL A 183 1.32 22.14 -1.00
CA VAL A 183 -0.13 22.07 -0.79
C VAL A 183 -0.76 21.01 -1.71
N LEU A 184 -0.32 20.94 -2.98
CA LEU A 184 -0.78 19.92 -3.92
C LEU A 184 -0.42 18.50 -3.45
N ALA A 185 0.76 18.29 -2.88
CA ALA A 185 1.19 16.99 -2.36
C ALA A 185 0.29 16.53 -1.21
N LEU A 186 -0.08 17.44 -0.30
CA LEU A 186 -1.04 17.15 0.78
C LEU A 186 -2.42 16.78 0.23
N ILE A 187 -2.95 17.56 -0.71
CA ILE A 187 -4.24 17.25 -1.38
C ILE A 187 -4.18 15.87 -2.03
N CYS A 188 -3.08 15.56 -2.73
CA CYS A 188 -2.86 14.27 -3.37
C CYS A 188 -2.85 13.13 -2.33
N ALA A 189 -2.19 13.33 -1.17
CA ALA A 189 -2.14 12.35 -0.10
C ALA A 189 -3.54 12.06 0.49
N PHE A 190 -4.32 13.11 0.79
CA PHE A 190 -5.71 12.95 1.25
C PHE A 190 -6.57 12.20 0.23
N PHE A 191 -6.47 12.59 -1.04
CA PHE A 191 -7.20 11.93 -2.13
C PHE A 191 -6.78 10.47 -2.29
N CYS A 192 -5.49 10.16 -2.17
CA CYS A 192 -4.97 8.81 -2.30
C CYS A 192 -5.48 7.89 -1.16
N ALA A 193 -5.56 8.39 0.06
CA ALA A 193 -6.16 7.65 1.18
C ALA A 193 -7.64 7.34 0.94
N TYR A 194 -8.41 8.31 0.45
CA TYR A 194 -9.81 8.10 0.08
C TYR A 194 -9.96 7.05 -1.03
N MET A 195 -9.14 7.16 -2.09
CA MET A 195 -9.11 6.20 -3.19
C MET A 195 -8.70 4.79 -2.74
N THR A 196 -7.82 4.69 -1.74
CA THR A 196 -7.45 3.39 -1.13
C THR A 196 -8.69 2.69 -0.61
N SER A 197 -9.54 3.39 0.17
CA SER A 197 -10.79 2.83 0.67
C SER A 197 -11.74 2.39 -0.44
N ALA A 198 -11.91 3.23 -1.47
CA ALA A 198 -12.79 2.95 -2.61
C ALA A 198 -12.33 1.71 -3.40
N ILE A 199 -11.03 1.63 -3.71
CA ILE A 199 -10.44 0.51 -4.47
C ILE A 199 -10.47 -0.77 -3.64
N SER A 200 -10.14 -0.73 -2.34
CA SER A 200 -10.22 -1.90 -1.47
C SER A 200 -11.62 -2.49 -1.44
N LYS A 201 -12.66 -1.65 -1.32
CA LYS A 201 -14.06 -2.11 -1.39
C LYS A 201 -14.39 -2.71 -2.76
N LEU A 202 -14.03 -2.04 -3.85
CA LEU A 202 -14.26 -2.53 -5.21
C LEU A 202 -13.59 -3.90 -5.46
N MET A 203 -12.35 -4.08 -5.02
CA MET A 203 -11.63 -5.34 -5.19
C MET A 203 -12.22 -6.46 -4.33
N SER A 204 -12.63 -6.17 -3.09
CA SER A 204 -13.25 -7.17 -2.21
C SER A 204 -14.57 -7.73 -2.76
N VAL A 205 -15.38 -6.88 -3.41
CA VAL A 205 -16.66 -7.29 -4.02
C VAL A 205 -16.43 -8.21 -5.23
N ASN A 206 -15.46 -7.88 -6.08
CA ASN A 206 -15.17 -8.69 -7.28
C ASN A 206 -14.53 -10.05 -6.94
N LEU A 207 -13.79 -10.14 -5.83
CA LEU A 207 -13.30 -11.41 -5.30
C LEU A 207 -14.45 -12.27 -4.74
N LEU A 208 -15.51 -11.66 -4.21
CA LEU A 208 -16.71 -12.33 -3.70
C LEU A 208 -17.49 -13.08 -4.79
N PHE A 209 -17.59 -12.49 -5.99
CA PHE A 209 -18.33 -13.10 -7.11
C PHE A 209 -17.60 -14.28 -7.76
N ARG A 210 -16.40 -14.62 -7.27
CA ARG A 210 -15.62 -15.77 -7.71
C ARG A 210 -15.63 -16.88 -6.66
N GLY A 211 -16.78 -17.05 -5.98
CA GLY A 211 -17.10 -18.24 -5.19
C GLY A 211 -16.97 -19.52 -6.04
N PRO A 212 -16.79 -20.68 -5.40
CA PRO A 212 -16.34 -21.91 -6.05
C PRO A 212 -17.26 -22.27 -7.22
N ILE A 213 -16.67 -22.33 -8.41
CA ILE A 213 -17.26 -23.01 -9.56
C ILE A 213 -16.98 -24.50 -9.40
#